data_AF-A0A5E3WN35-F1
#
_entry.id   AF-A0A5E3WN35-F1
#
_cell.length_a   1.000
_cell.length_b   1.000
_cell.length_c   1.000
_cell.angle_alpha   90.00
_cell.angle_beta   90.00
_cell.angle_gamma   90.00
#
_symmetry.space_group_name_H-M   'P 1'
#
loop_
_entity.id
_entity.type
_entity.pdbx_description
1 polymer ?
#
loop_
_entity_poly.entity_id
_entity_poly.type
_entity_poly.pdbx_seq_one_letter_code
_entity_poly.pdbx_strand_id
1 'polypeptide(L)'
;MDLSGIRLLGRRRILTRKAPNSSNRASPSLKPIISYSSHAPLQSMLSFGTITNITTHSYTLLGLQEENSTSVLPTASSAEHLPLDTCFLEEPEVRRASLIALDKCVLLAARLPPANLLLDITLAHSGPVGREPSTLYIDLVRALTALLKIEEYLFDDETLMLYEATATRLLQETSVLVDNVLSLPSTSRGLTNLILSALRRISLFIALEETRAQPVFMTLTDTIFRQMLSFSSIVDFETFDLPPDSRDGSAPCCTNWGLFAQNFLGAATYLKDHRPTVSLEALPVTLKLWFHLPSSPLVKDVAPGRIQPVLIAAGELVYPRLFKAASHTIFDDLFRELGEDAVANRLREDLDDEKMQDYELAKVLEVLLYFLQSSALQSRFFTAGICSSAVAALQRQRLTGSMEWLSHVWNWVQFIITHLMLQRIYVPEMCLPAEETLRNLSSSSVVEFVEYGIVFLLPQAKISPISLSNVIDHLKRLVTATRVATHGTNGKLRVSKSQAFTLFRQDLRRYWVHGLLALEALPPCEDQAPLKNLQESWRTLGVIAGLNEAREREQFEKNGNFALPSRCSSKQCPRHVKKSSGRLRPCKGCGEVAYCSRKCQVQHWQEGGHKLICKRRVKSN
;
A
#
# COMPACT_ATOMS: atom_id res chain seq x y z
N MET A 1 -6.39 -71.72 -35.87
CA MET A 1 -6.86 -71.84 -34.48
C MET A 1 -7.65 -70.56 -34.20
N ASP A 2 -8.84 -70.41 -34.76
CA ASP A 2 -10.09 -71.10 -34.43
C ASP A 2 -10.51 -70.86 -32.98
N LEU A 3 -11.61 -70.12 -32.80
CA LEU A 3 -12.70 -70.43 -31.88
C LEU A 3 -13.86 -69.44 -32.10
N SER A 4 -14.79 -69.88 -32.93
CA SER A 4 -16.19 -69.42 -33.01
C SER A 4 -17.06 -69.98 -31.87
N GLY A 5 -18.10 -69.24 -31.46
CA GLY A 5 -19.20 -69.70 -30.59
C GLY A 5 -20.02 -68.53 -30.02
N ILE A 6 -21.11 -68.03 -30.64
CA ILE A 6 -22.51 -68.53 -30.76
C ILE A 6 -23.47 -68.06 -29.63
N ARG A 7 -24.64 -67.56 -30.09
CA ARG A 7 -25.99 -67.29 -29.47
C ARG A 7 -26.18 -65.95 -28.72
N LEU A 8 -26.99 -64.98 -29.18
CA LEU A 8 -28.43 -64.89 -29.58
C LEU A 8 -29.44 -65.15 -28.45
N LEU A 9 -29.95 -64.07 -27.85
CA LEU A 9 -31.35 -63.77 -27.43
C LEU A 9 -31.37 -62.23 -27.26
N GLY A 10 -32.22 -61.39 -27.87
CA GLY A 10 -33.58 -61.56 -28.35
C GLY A 10 -34.54 -60.80 -27.44
N ARG A 11 -34.70 -59.48 -27.63
CA ARG A 11 -35.93 -58.73 -27.25
C ARG A 11 -35.95 -57.31 -27.85
N ARG A 12 -36.61 -57.19 -29.01
CA ARG A 12 -37.14 -55.93 -29.56
C ARG A 12 -38.39 -55.54 -28.75
N ARG A 13 -38.47 -54.30 -28.27
CA ARG A 13 -39.76 -53.65 -27.99
C ARG A 13 -40.02 -52.61 -29.07
N ILE A 14 -41.06 -52.87 -29.83
CA ILE A 14 -41.72 -51.97 -30.77
C ILE A 14 -42.66 -51.09 -29.94
N LEU A 15 -42.53 -49.77 -30.03
CA LEU A 15 -43.62 -48.84 -29.73
C LEU A 15 -43.70 -47.78 -30.84
N THR A 16 -44.65 -48.08 -31.73
CA THR A 16 -45.51 -47.23 -32.56
C THR A 16 -45.28 -45.71 -32.59
N ARG A 17 -45.03 -45.24 -33.82
CA ARG A 17 -45.29 -43.88 -34.31
C ARG A 17 -46.77 -43.49 -34.10
N LYS A 18 -47.00 -42.27 -33.61
CA LYS A 18 -48.20 -41.47 -33.90
C LYS A 18 -47.80 -39.99 -33.97
N ALA A 19 -48.02 -39.40 -35.13
CA ALA A 19 -48.12 -37.97 -35.43
C ALA A 19 -49.09 -37.85 -36.63
N PRO A 20 -49.70 -36.69 -36.92
CA PRO A 20 -49.48 -35.37 -36.36
C PRO A 20 -50.77 -34.66 -35.90
N ASN A 21 -50.64 -33.59 -35.12
CA ASN A 21 -51.62 -32.52 -35.11
C ASN A 21 -50.89 -31.17 -35.17
N SER A 22 -51.12 -30.48 -36.28
CA SER A 22 -50.67 -29.15 -36.62
C SER A 22 -51.55 -28.11 -35.94
N SER A 23 -50.96 -27.25 -35.12
CA SER A 23 -51.58 -25.96 -34.77
C SER A 23 -50.51 -24.87 -34.66
N ASN A 24 -50.58 -23.97 -35.65
CA ASN A 24 -50.11 -22.60 -35.68
C ASN A 24 -49.54 -22.01 -34.38
N ARG A 25 -48.27 -21.59 -34.44
CA ARG A 25 -47.80 -20.41 -33.71
C ARG A 25 -46.91 -19.58 -34.62
N ALA A 26 -47.39 -18.37 -34.92
CA ALA A 26 -46.65 -17.31 -35.56
C ALA A 26 -45.39 -16.97 -34.76
N SER A 27 -44.27 -16.83 -35.45
CA SER A 27 -43.02 -16.32 -34.89
C SER A 27 -42.97 -14.81 -35.12
N PRO A 28 -42.79 -13.95 -34.10
CA PRO A 28 -42.52 -12.55 -34.35
C PRO A 28 -41.05 -12.40 -34.76
N SER A 29 -40.85 -11.82 -35.94
CA SER A 29 -39.55 -11.40 -36.45
C SER A 29 -38.97 -10.30 -35.55
N LEU A 30 -37.87 -10.58 -34.85
CA LEU A 30 -37.05 -9.55 -34.21
C LEU A 30 -36.21 -8.87 -35.29
N LYS A 31 -36.54 -7.61 -35.61
CA LYS A 31 -35.67 -6.69 -36.35
C LYS A 31 -34.52 -6.23 -35.42
N PRO A 32 -33.28 -6.13 -35.89
CA PRO A 32 -32.22 -5.51 -35.11
C PRO A 32 -32.38 -3.99 -35.19
N ILE A 33 -32.73 -3.36 -34.09
CA ILE A 33 -32.55 -1.91 -33.90
C ILE A 33 -31.30 -1.76 -33.04
N ILE A 34 -30.17 -1.46 -33.69
CA ILE A 34 -29.01 -0.86 -33.04
C ILE A 34 -28.89 0.53 -33.65
N SER A 35 -29.49 1.51 -32.99
CA SER A 35 -29.15 2.92 -33.18
C SER A 35 -28.00 3.24 -32.21
N TYR A 36 -26.82 3.51 -32.73
CA TYR A 36 -25.77 4.18 -31.96
C TYR A 36 -26.23 5.61 -31.67
N SER A 37 -26.51 5.91 -30.40
CA SER A 37 -26.55 7.30 -29.91
C SER A 37 -25.11 7.68 -29.55
N SER A 38 -24.56 8.60 -30.33
CA SER A 38 -23.28 9.24 -30.11
C SER A 38 -23.36 10.26 -28.97
N HIS A 39 -22.32 10.27 -28.14
CA HIS A 39 -21.94 11.30 -27.16
C HIS A 39 -22.91 11.63 -26.02
N ALA A 40 -22.75 10.91 -24.91
CA ALA A 40 -22.99 11.46 -23.57
C ALA A 40 -21.63 11.60 -22.84
N PRO A 41 -21.32 12.74 -22.19
CA PRO A 41 -20.03 12.94 -21.54
C PRO A 41 -19.90 12.09 -20.26
N LEU A 42 -18.72 11.50 -20.07
CA LEU A 42 -18.25 10.65 -18.96
C LEU A 42 -18.31 11.29 -17.55
N GLN A 43 -18.94 12.45 -17.38
CA GLN A 43 -18.89 13.22 -16.12
C GLN A 43 -19.91 12.78 -15.05
N SER A 44 -20.96 12.01 -15.36
CA SER A 44 -22.02 11.71 -14.38
C SER A 44 -21.90 10.37 -13.62
N MET A 45 -20.92 9.51 -13.93
CA MET A 45 -20.77 8.19 -13.25
C MET A 45 -19.71 8.15 -12.13
N LEU A 46 -19.07 9.28 -11.81
CA LEU A 46 -18.10 9.38 -10.71
C LEU A 46 -18.62 10.17 -9.50
N SER A 47 -19.94 10.16 -9.25
CA SER A 47 -20.47 10.54 -7.93
C SER A 47 -20.10 9.44 -6.92
N PHE A 48 -18.90 9.56 -6.35
CA PHE A 48 -18.53 8.82 -5.15
C PHE A 48 -19.49 9.25 -4.04
N GLY A 49 -20.47 8.40 -3.73
CA GLY A 49 -21.21 8.49 -2.49
C GLY A 49 -20.23 8.21 -1.37
N THR A 50 -19.74 9.26 -0.71
CA THR A 50 -19.01 9.14 0.55
C THR A 50 -19.98 8.53 1.56
N ILE A 51 -19.91 7.21 1.78
CA ILE A 51 -20.55 6.60 2.95
C ILE A 51 -19.65 6.90 4.14
N THR A 52 -19.74 8.11 4.68
CA THR A 52 -19.28 8.42 6.03
C THR A 52 -20.30 7.86 7.01
N ASN A 53 -20.22 6.56 7.30
CA ASN A 53 -20.60 6.08 8.63
C ASN A 53 -19.35 6.22 9.50
N ILE A 54 -19.04 7.47 9.88
CA ILE A 54 -18.15 7.73 11.00
C ILE A 54 -19.00 7.48 12.24
N THR A 55 -18.83 6.31 12.86
CA THR A 55 -19.08 6.20 14.30
C THR A 55 -18.16 7.19 14.98
N THR A 56 -18.72 8.30 15.45
CA THR A 56 -18.06 9.23 16.37
C THR A 56 -17.69 8.45 17.63
N HIS A 57 -16.44 7.99 17.70
CA HIS A 57 -15.84 7.60 18.96
C HIS A 57 -15.49 8.88 19.71
N SER A 58 -16.34 9.25 20.66
CA SER A 58 -16.03 10.22 21.69
C SER A 58 -14.85 9.70 22.50
N TYR A 59 -13.70 10.38 22.40
CA TYR A 59 -12.61 10.21 23.37
C TYR A 59 -13.10 10.74 24.72
N THR A 60 -13.54 9.84 25.59
CA THR A 60 -13.70 10.16 27.02
C THR A 60 -12.32 10.16 27.64
N LEU A 61 -11.87 11.36 28.07
CA LEU A 61 -10.73 11.56 28.96
C LEU A 61 -10.83 10.58 30.14
N LEU A 62 -9.94 9.59 30.16
CA LEU A 62 -9.69 8.77 31.35
C LEU A 62 -8.94 9.63 32.36
N GLY A 63 -9.69 10.15 33.33
CA GLY A 63 -9.15 10.67 34.58
C GLY A 63 -8.45 9.54 35.32
N LEU A 64 -7.21 9.81 35.75
CA LEU A 64 -6.52 9.03 36.75
C LEU A 64 -7.33 9.05 38.05
N GLN A 65 -7.94 7.92 38.39
CA GLN A 65 -8.48 7.68 39.73
C GLN A 65 -7.43 6.91 40.54
N GLU A 66 -7.07 7.50 41.66
CA GLU A 66 -6.23 6.94 42.72
C GLU A 66 -6.83 5.63 43.27
N GLU A 67 -6.10 4.53 43.14
CA GLU A 67 -6.38 3.32 43.90
C GLU A 67 -5.64 3.35 45.23
N ASN A 68 -6.38 3.71 46.29
CA ASN A 68 -6.04 3.39 47.67
C ASN A 68 -6.20 1.88 47.90
N SER A 69 -5.11 1.17 48.20
CA SER A 69 -5.19 -0.14 48.85
C SER A 69 -4.12 -0.28 49.94
N THR A 70 -4.63 -0.31 51.18
CA THR A 70 -3.92 -0.69 52.39
C THR A 70 -3.79 -2.21 52.46
N SER A 71 -2.59 -2.74 52.74
CA SER A 71 -2.33 -3.67 53.87
C SER A 71 -1.00 -4.42 53.78
N VAL A 72 -0.24 -4.30 54.87
CA VAL A 72 0.50 -5.36 55.61
C VAL A 72 1.82 -5.93 55.01
N LEU A 73 2.91 -5.51 55.67
CA LEU A 73 4.27 -6.12 55.82
C LEU A 73 4.24 -7.63 56.20
N PRO A 74 5.32 -8.45 56.03
CA PRO A 74 6.69 -8.07 56.43
C PRO A 74 7.93 -8.65 55.67
N THR A 75 9.06 -7.98 55.97
CA THR A 75 10.47 -8.46 56.14
C THR A 75 11.38 -8.81 54.93
N ALA A 76 12.33 -7.89 54.73
CA ALA A 76 13.80 -8.07 54.68
C ALA A 76 14.46 -9.06 53.71
N SER A 77 15.22 -8.53 52.72
CA SER A 77 16.69 -8.74 52.67
C SER A 77 17.37 -7.74 51.72
N SER A 78 18.51 -7.26 52.18
CA SER A 78 19.48 -6.34 51.58
C SER A 78 19.94 -6.63 50.15
N ALA A 79 19.93 -5.61 49.30
CA ALA A 79 20.88 -5.45 48.20
C ALA A 79 21.22 -3.95 48.05
N GLU A 80 22.48 -3.61 48.28
CA GLU A 80 23.05 -2.27 48.11
C GLU A 80 22.96 -1.84 46.63
N HIS A 81 22.18 -0.80 46.36
CA HIS A 81 22.29 -0.03 45.12
C HIS A 81 23.07 1.26 45.40
N LEU A 82 24.21 1.39 44.74
CA LEU A 82 24.96 2.64 44.59
C LEU A 82 24.06 3.73 43.98
N PRO A 83 24.08 4.98 44.47
CA PRO A 83 23.35 6.07 43.85
C PRO A 83 24.05 6.47 42.55
N LEU A 84 23.32 6.36 41.44
CA LEU A 84 23.61 7.12 40.23
C LEU A 84 23.21 8.58 40.51
N ASP A 85 24.19 9.40 40.87
CA ASP A 85 24.05 10.86 40.91
C ASP A 85 23.82 11.38 39.48
N THR A 86 22.57 11.41 39.03
CA THR A 86 22.17 12.28 37.93
C THR A 86 21.96 13.68 38.51
N CYS A 87 22.95 14.57 38.34
CA CYS A 87 22.81 15.99 38.59
C CYS A 87 21.66 16.55 37.74
N PHE A 88 20.48 16.71 38.34
CA PHE A 88 19.48 17.64 37.83
C PHE A 88 19.98 19.05 38.13
N LEU A 89 20.40 19.78 37.08
CA LEU A 89 20.62 21.22 37.21
C LEU A 89 19.28 21.87 37.60
N GLU A 90 19.31 22.79 38.55
CA GLU A 90 18.11 23.54 38.92
C GLU A 90 17.62 24.37 37.71
N GLU A 91 16.30 24.45 37.52
CA GLU A 91 15.62 25.19 36.43
C GLU A 91 16.20 26.60 36.14
N PRO A 92 16.63 27.41 37.13
CA PRO A 92 17.26 28.70 36.89
C PRO A 92 18.63 28.64 36.20
N GLU A 93 19.41 27.58 36.43
CA GLU A 93 20.74 27.42 35.84
C GLU A 93 20.64 27.03 34.36
N VAL A 94 19.68 26.16 34.03
CA VAL A 94 19.34 25.80 32.64
C VAL A 94 18.86 27.04 31.89
N ARG A 95 17.98 27.84 32.49
CA ARG A 95 17.52 29.13 31.94
C ARG A 95 18.68 30.07 31.62
N ARG A 96 19.58 30.26 32.58
CA ARG A 96 20.74 31.14 32.41
C ARG A 96 21.69 30.64 31.32
N ALA A 97 21.96 29.34 31.27
CA ALA A 97 22.85 28.75 30.28
C ALA A 97 22.36 28.97 28.84
N SER A 98 21.05 28.82 28.62
CA SER A 98 20.42 29.01 27.31
C SER A 98 20.32 30.48 26.90
N LEU A 99 20.08 31.42 27.83
CA LEU A 99 20.18 32.86 27.53
C LEU A 99 21.59 33.25 27.07
N ILE A 100 22.62 32.74 27.76
CA ILE A 100 24.02 32.93 27.35
C ILE A 100 24.28 32.30 25.98
N ALA A 101 23.68 31.16 25.67
CA ALA A 101 23.79 30.52 24.36
C ALA A 101 23.11 31.36 23.26
N LEU A 102 21.94 31.94 23.53
CA LEU A 102 21.21 32.82 22.61
C LEU A 102 22.00 34.11 22.35
N ASP A 103 22.50 34.79 23.38
CA ASP A 103 23.35 35.99 23.21
C ASP A 103 24.58 35.71 22.35
N LYS A 104 25.25 34.57 22.60
CA LYS A 104 26.38 34.14 21.78
C LYS A 104 25.95 33.87 20.35
N CYS A 105 24.79 33.23 20.14
CA CYS A 105 24.24 32.97 18.82
C CYS A 105 23.95 34.27 18.06
N VAL A 106 23.34 35.26 18.73
CA VAL A 106 23.04 36.58 18.18
C VAL A 106 24.32 37.29 17.76
N LEU A 107 25.34 37.30 18.62
CA LEU A 107 26.63 37.92 18.32
C LEU A 107 27.37 37.23 17.16
N LEU A 108 27.29 35.89 17.07
CA LEU A 108 27.86 35.15 15.96
C LEU A 108 27.10 35.41 14.66
N ALA A 109 25.77 35.36 14.69
CA ALA A 109 24.92 35.69 13.55
C ALA A 109 25.18 37.12 13.08
N ALA A 110 25.36 38.08 14.00
CA ALA A 110 25.68 39.47 13.70
C ALA A 110 26.97 39.65 12.90
N ARG A 111 27.97 38.78 13.13
CA ARG A 111 29.27 38.79 12.46
C ARG A 111 29.25 38.13 11.09
N LEU A 112 28.22 37.36 10.76
CA LEU A 112 28.11 36.74 9.45
C LEU A 112 27.96 37.82 8.37
N PRO A 113 28.83 37.84 7.35
CA PRO A 113 28.66 38.73 6.21
C PRO A 113 27.41 38.33 5.43
N PRO A 114 26.89 39.22 4.57
CA PRO A 114 25.77 38.90 3.70
C PRO A 114 26.05 37.66 2.83
N ALA A 115 24.99 36.95 2.50
CA ALA A 115 25.08 35.61 1.94
C ALA A 115 25.86 35.51 0.62
N ASN A 116 25.76 36.53 -0.21
CA ASN A 116 26.53 36.62 -1.46
C ASN A 116 28.03 36.71 -1.19
N LEU A 117 28.44 37.44 -0.15
CA LEU A 117 29.84 37.53 0.26
C LEU A 117 30.31 36.23 0.91
N LEU A 118 29.47 35.55 1.69
CA LEU A 118 29.77 34.19 2.18
C LEU A 118 30.01 33.22 1.03
N LEU A 119 29.18 33.28 -0.02
CA LEU A 119 29.33 32.46 -1.22
C LEU A 119 30.62 32.80 -1.98
N ASP A 120 30.91 34.07 -2.22
CA ASP A 120 32.13 34.50 -2.90
C ASP A 120 33.39 34.05 -2.14
N ILE A 121 33.38 34.19 -0.81
CA ILE A 121 34.44 33.68 0.06
C ILE A 121 34.53 32.15 -0.08
N THR A 122 33.40 31.44 -0.12
CA THR A 122 33.38 29.99 -0.31
C THR A 122 34.06 29.57 -1.59
N LEU A 123 33.67 30.20 -2.70
CA LEU A 123 34.17 29.86 -4.03
C LEU A 123 35.65 30.22 -4.18
N ALA A 124 36.08 31.36 -3.60
CA ALA A 124 37.48 31.80 -3.65
C ALA A 124 38.44 30.87 -2.89
N HIS A 125 37.96 30.12 -1.90
CA HIS A 125 38.78 29.19 -1.10
C HIS A 125 38.90 27.79 -1.69
N SER A 126 38.34 27.53 -2.88
CA SER A 126 38.39 26.23 -3.57
C SER A 126 39.76 25.86 -4.18
N GLY A 127 40.81 26.66 -3.94
CA GLY A 127 42.16 26.41 -4.43
C GLY A 127 42.79 25.12 -3.86
N PRO A 128 43.65 24.42 -4.62
CA PRO A 128 44.16 23.07 -4.32
C PRO A 128 45.11 22.95 -3.10
N VAL A 129 45.18 23.93 -2.20
CA VAL A 129 46.15 23.92 -1.09
C VAL A 129 45.49 24.33 0.23
N GLY A 130 45.01 23.32 0.98
CA GLY A 130 45.15 23.17 2.44
C GLY A 130 44.81 24.32 3.39
N ARG A 131 44.08 25.37 2.96
CA ARG A 131 43.66 26.43 3.90
C ARG A 131 42.50 25.93 4.74
N GLU A 132 42.63 26.13 6.05
CA GLU A 132 41.58 25.88 7.04
C GLU A 132 40.25 26.50 6.57
N PRO A 133 39.10 25.86 6.88
CA PRO A 133 37.80 26.46 6.61
C PRO A 133 37.80 27.88 7.16
N SER A 134 37.39 28.85 6.32
CA SER A 134 37.35 30.26 6.71
C SER A 134 36.67 30.39 8.07
N THR A 135 37.22 31.23 8.95
CA THR A 135 36.70 31.44 10.32
C THR A 135 35.20 31.74 10.34
N LEU A 136 34.68 32.31 9.25
CA LEU A 136 33.27 32.56 9.00
C LEU A 136 32.40 31.29 8.99
N TYR A 137 32.89 30.18 8.43
CA TYR A 137 32.18 28.90 8.50
C TYR A 137 32.12 28.35 9.90
N ILE A 138 33.22 28.47 10.63
CA ILE A 138 33.28 28.02 12.02
C ILE A 138 32.27 28.83 12.84
N ASP A 139 32.16 30.13 12.57
CA ASP A 139 31.18 30.99 13.24
C ASP A 139 29.73 30.67 12.85
N LEU A 140 29.45 30.35 11.58
CA LEU A 140 28.12 29.86 11.16
C LEU A 140 27.76 28.54 11.84
N VAL A 141 28.67 27.56 11.82
CA VAL A 141 28.51 26.26 12.48
C VAL A 141 28.27 26.44 13.98
N ARG A 142 29.03 27.33 14.62
CA ARG A 142 28.87 27.66 16.04
C ARG A 142 27.55 28.36 16.32
N ALA A 143 27.11 29.28 15.48
CA ALA A 143 25.82 29.96 15.62
C ALA A 143 24.68 28.95 15.53
N LEU A 144 24.68 28.11 14.49
CA LEU A 144 23.71 27.04 14.33
C LEU A 144 23.73 26.10 15.55
N THR A 145 24.92 25.62 15.96
CA THR A 145 25.06 24.74 17.12
C THR A 145 24.60 25.39 18.43
N ALA A 146 24.80 26.71 18.59
CA ALA A 146 24.30 27.45 19.74
C ALA A 146 22.78 27.55 19.73
N LEU A 147 22.18 27.83 18.57
CA LEU A 147 20.74 27.82 18.36
C LEU A 147 20.13 26.45 18.71
N LEU A 148 20.82 25.36 18.35
CA LEU A 148 20.42 23.98 18.66
C LEU A 148 20.42 23.63 20.14
N LYS A 149 21.11 24.41 20.98
CA LYS A 149 21.22 24.19 22.42
C LYS A 149 20.21 25.02 23.23
N ILE A 150 19.42 25.86 22.56
CA ILE A 150 18.35 26.61 23.22
C ILE A 150 17.23 25.60 23.50
N GLU A 151 17.07 25.25 24.78
CA GLU A 151 16.09 24.27 25.25
C GLU A 151 14.67 24.87 25.37
N GLU A 152 13.69 23.96 25.50
CA GLU A 152 12.23 24.15 25.42
C GLU A 152 11.65 25.23 26.35
N TYR A 153 12.34 25.58 27.44
CA TYR A 153 11.76 26.31 28.57
C TYR A 153 11.89 27.84 28.53
N LEU A 154 12.21 28.45 27.38
CA LEU A 154 12.76 29.82 27.36
C LEU A 154 12.19 30.75 26.32
N PHE A 155 10.88 31.00 26.41
CA PHE A 155 10.26 32.01 25.57
C PHE A 155 9.29 32.84 26.40
N ASP A 156 9.85 33.86 27.07
CA ASP A 156 9.12 35.13 27.18
C ASP A 156 9.14 35.83 25.80
N ASP A 157 8.28 36.82 25.60
CA ASP A 157 8.10 37.44 24.28
C ASP A 157 9.41 38.07 23.73
N GLU A 158 10.29 38.56 24.60
CA GLU A 158 11.55 39.20 24.21
C GLU A 158 12.59 38.18 23.70
N THR A 159 12.80 37.09 24.45
CA THR A 159 13.71 36.00 24.06
C THR A 159 13.26 35.31 22.77
N LEU A 160 11.95 35.20 22.57
CA LEU A 160 11.37 34.68 21.35
C LEU A 160 11.63 35.58 20.13
N MET A 161 11.43 36.89 20.24
CA MET A 161 11.74 37.82 19.14
C MET A 161 13.23 37.77 18.77
N LEU A 162 14.10 37.65 19.77
CA LEU A 162 15.54 37.55 19.55
C LEU A 162 15.91 36.22 18.87
N TYR A 163 15.29 35.11 19.30
CA TYR A 163 15.42 33.81 18.66
C TYR A 163 14.95 33.87 17.21
N GLU A 164 13.77 34.44 16.94
CA GLU A 164 13.20 34.59 15.59
C GLU A 164 14.11 35.38 14.68
N ALA A 165 14.55 36.58 15.10
CA ALA A 165 15.41 37.43 14.28
C ALA A 165 16.73 36.73 13.96
N THR A 166 17.28 35.99 14.92
CA THR A 166 18.52 35.23 14.76
C THR A 166 18.33 34.03 13.83
N ALA A 167 17.27 33.24 14.03
CA ALA A 167 16.94 32.09 13.20
C ALA A 167 16.65 32.54 11.76
N THR A 168 15.84 33.59 11.57
CA THR A 168 15.51 34.15 10.25
C THR A 168 16.77 34.59 9.51
N ARG A 169 17.68 35.31 10.19
CA ARG A 169 18.96 35.70 9.59
C ARG A 169 19.77 34.49 9.20
N LEU A 170 19.95 33.52 10.10
CA LEU A 170 20.69 32.30 9.80
C LEU A 170 20.07 31.53 8.63
N LEU A 171 18.74 31.44 8.56
CA LEU A 171 18.03 30.85 7.43
C LEU A 171 18.33 31.59 6.13
N GLN A 172 18.19 32.92 6.08
CA GLN A 172 18.50 33.72 4.89
C GLN A 172 19.94 33.49 4.39
N GLU A 173 20.90 33.48 5.30
CA GLU A 173 22.31 33.23 4.96
C GLU A 173 22.51 31.80 4.44
N THR A 174 21.84 30.82 5.04
CA THR A 174 21.93 29.42 4.58
C THR A 174 21.19 29.14 3.28
N SER A 175 20.12 29.88 2.93
CA SER A 175 19.43 29.68 1.64
C SER A 175 20.35 29.90 0.44
N VAL A 176 21.18 30.94 0.48
CA VAL A 176 22.11 31.22 -0.63
C VAL A 176 23.16 30.12 -0.75
N LEU A 177 23.60 29.54 0.37
CA LEU A 177 24.50 28.40 0.36
C LEU A 177 23.83 27.14 -0.20
N VAL A 178 22.56 26.91 0.13
CA VAL A 178 21.75 25.80 -0.39
C VAL A 178 21.56 25.92 -1.90
N ASP A 179 21.19 27.10 -2.39
CA ASP A 179 20.95 27.35 -3.82
C ASP A 179 22.24 27.18 -4.66
N ASN A 180 23.41 27.26 -4.03
CA ASN A 180 24.70 27.11 -4.68
C ASN A 180 25.43 25.81 -4.31
N VAL A 181 24.77 24.84 -3.66
CA VAL A 181 25.41 23.67 -3.05
C VAL A 181 26.25 22.84 -4.03
N LEU A 182 25.83 22.72 -5.29
CA LEU A 182 26.58 21.97 -6.32
C LEU A 182 27.89 22.67 -6.72
N SER A 183 27.93 23.99 -6.63
CA SER A 183 29.11 24.80 -6.92
C SER A 183 30.12 24.80 -5.75
N LEU A 184 29.72 24.31 -4.57
CA LEU A 184 30.59 24.26 -3.40
C LEU A 184 31.57 23.07 -3.47
N PRO A 185 32.82 23.24 -2.99
CA PRO A 185 33.77 22.14 -2.82
C PRO A 185 33.20 20.99 -1.98
N SER A 186 33.68 19.77 -2.18
CA SER A 186 33.23 18.59 -1.41
C SER A 186 33.39 18.74 0.11
N THR A 187 34.43 19.44 0.56
CA THR A 187 34.65 19.81 1.97
C THR A 187 33.55 20.71 2.53
N SER A 188 32.98 21.58 1.69
CA SER A 188 31.87 22.47 2.04
C SER A 188 30.50 21.78 1.98
N ARG A 189 30.36 20.62 1.32
CA ARG A 189 29.11 19.83 1.35
C ARG A 189 28.81 19.26 2.74
N GLY A 190 29.83 19.04 3.57
CA GLY A 190 29.64 18.69 4.99
C GLY A 190 28.92 19.79 5.77
N LEU A 191 29.05 21.06 5.35
CA LEU A 191 28.33 22.19 5.95
C LEU A 191 26.83 22.10 5.67
N THR A 192 26.45 21.63 4.49
CA THR A 192 25.05 21.38 4.14
C THR A 192 24.40 20.42 5.13
N ASN A 193 25.09 19.37 5.59
CA ASN A 193 24.54 18.48 6.63
C ASN A 193 24.32 19.21 7.95
N LEU A 194 25.24 20.10 8.32
CA LEU A 194 25.14 20.84 9.56
C LEU A 194 24.02 21.87 9.49
N ILE A 195 23.82 22.49 8.33
CA ILE A 195 22.67 23.32 8.02
C ILE A 195 21.39 22.48 8.10
N LEU A 196 21.29 21.35 7.39
CA LEU A 196 20.13 20.46 7.43
C LEU A 196 19.84 19.92 8.84
N SER A 197 20.88 19.63 9.63
CA SER A 197 20.75 19.23 11.04
C SER A 197 20.38 20.39 11.95
N ALA A 198 20.68 21.63 11.57
CA ALA A 198 20.23 22.79 12.30
C ALA A 198 18.75 23.06 12.00
N LEU A 199 18.39 23.07 10.72
CA LEU A 199 17.01 23.10 10.22
C LEU A 199 16.17 22.02 10.90
N ARG A 200 16.70 20.79 11.06
CA ARG A 200 16.08 19.69 11.81
C ARG A 200 15.57 20.10 13.17
N ARG A 201 16.46 20.56 14.06
CA ARG A 201 16.05 20.80 15.44
C ARG A 201 15.15 22.02 15.52
N ILE A 202 15.34 23.02 14.65
CA ILE A 202 14.41 24.15 14.57
C ILE A 202 13.02 23.63 14.19
N SER A 203 12.90 22.77 13.17
CA SER A 203 11.62 22.17 12.78
C SER A 203 11.03 21.24 13.84
N LEU A 204 11.85 20.40 14.48
CA LEU A 204 11.41 19.48 15.54
C LEU A 204 10.91 20.26 16.76
N PHE A 205 11.62 21.33 17.13
CA PHE A 205 11.22 22.23 18.20
C PHE A 205 9.87 22.87 17.89
N ILE A 206 9.68 23.38 16.67
CA ILE A 206 8.40 23.96 16.25
C ILE A 206 7.26 22.93 16.28
N ALA A 207 7.54 21.69 15.86
CA ALA A 207 6.55 20.62 15.83
C ALA A 207 6.16 20.10 17.23
N LEU A 208 7.03 20.20 18.24
CA LEU A 208 6.74 19.76 19.61
C LEU A 208 5.91 20.79 20.40
N GLU A 209 6.05 22.08 20.08
CA GLU A 209 5.33 23.19 20.72
C GLU A 209 3.95 23.49 20.07
N GLU A 210 3.18 22.44 19.72
CA GLU A 210 1.81 22.54 19.15
C GLU A 210 0.87 23.49 19.92
N THR A 211 1.20 23.81 21.17
CA THR A 211 0.41 24.66 22.08
C THR A 211 0.54 26.17 21.87
N ARG A 212 1.52 26.66 21.10
CA ARG A 212 1.70 28.10 20.86
C ARG A 212 1.72 28.39 19.36
N ALA A 213 0.53 28.48 18.76
CA ALA A 213 0.31 28.90 17.37
C ALA A 213 0.77 30.36 17.12
N GLN A 214 2.06 30.63 17.27
CA GLN A 214 2.64 31.93 17.00
C GLN A 214 2.95 32.03 15.49
N PRO A 215 2.49 33.10 14.81
CA PRO A 215 2.78 33.35 13.39
C PRO A 215 4.27 33.27 13.01
N VAL A 216 5.13 33.52 14.00
CA VAL A 216 6.59 33.41 13.95
C VAL A 216 7.05 32.00 13.55
N PHE A 217 6.58 30.96 14.27
CA PHE A 217 6.98 29.58 14.02
C PHE A 217 6.48 29.08 12.66
N MET A 218 5.31 29.55 12.22
CA MET A 218 4.79 29.28 10.88
C MET A 218 5.70 29.86 9.80
N THR A 219 6.16 31.11 9.96
CA THR A 219 7.05 31.78 8.99
C THR A 219 8.42 31.10 8.91
N LEU A 220 8.99 30.74 10.06
CA LEU A 220 10.24 29.99 10.13
C LEU A 220 10.09 28.61 9.47
N THR A 221 9.04 27.86 9.81
CA THR A 221 8.82 26.53 9.22
C THR A 221 8.60 26.60 7.72
N ASP A 222 7.86 27.60 7.22
CA ASP A 222 7.69 27.79 5.77
C ASP A 222 9.02 28.08 5.08
N THR A 223 9.86 28.92 5.69
CA THR A 223 11.19 29.23 5.15
C THR A 223 12.05 27.97 5.09
N ILE A 224 12.07 27.17 6.17
CA ILE A 224 12.80 25.89 6.20
C ILE A 224 12.26 24.94 5.13
N PHE A 225 10.95 24.78 5.04
CA PHE A 225 10.31 23.91 4.06
C PHE A 225 10.68 24.29 2.63
N ARG A 226 10.62 25.59 2.28
CA ARG A 226 11.03 26.08 0.94
C ARG A 226 12.51 25.86 0.66
N GLN A 227 13.38 26.03 1.65
CA GLN A 227 14.81 25.73 1.49
C GLN A 227 15.05 24.24 1.26
N MET A 228 14.35 23.37 1.98
CA MET A 228 14.44 21.93 1.76
C MET A 228 13.88 21.51 0.40
N LEU A 229 12.81 22.14 -0.08
CA LEU A 229 12.31 21.99 -1.45
C LEU A 229 13.38 22.39 -2.48
N SER A 230 13.96 23.59 -2.35
CA SER A 230 15.05 24.06 -3.23
C SER A 230 16.19 23.06 -3.23
N PHE A 231 16.66 22.66 -2.05
CA PHE A 231 17.73 21.69 -1.88
C PHE A 231 17.44 20.36 -2.60
N SER A 232 16.24 19.81 -2.45
CA SER A 232 15.85 18.55 -3.09
C SER A 232 15.72 18.61 -4.61
N SER A 233 15.57 19.81 -5.18
CA SER A 233 15.55 20.04 -6.62
C SER A 233 16.96 20.07 -7.22
N ILE A 234 17.95 20.38 -6.37
CA ILE A 234 19.35 20.54 -6.75
C ILE A 234 20.13 19.24 -6.51
N VAL A 235 19.81 18.51 -5.45
CA VAL A 235 20.56 17.32 -5.05
C VAL A 235 19.99 16.06 -5.68
N ASP A 236 20.87 15.32 -6.34
CA ASP A 236 20.59 13.98 -6.84
C ASP A 236 20.64 12.96 -5.70
N PHE A 237 19.50 12.32 -5.44
CA PHE A 237 19.33 11.33 -4.38
C PHE A 237 20.18 10.06 -4.59
N GLU A 238 20.59 9.75 -5.81
CA GLU A 238 21.40 8.56 -6.12
C GLU A 238 22.89 8.78 -5.88
N THR A 239 23.39 9.98 -6.18
CA THR A 239 24.83 10.27 -6.18
C THR A 239 25.29 11.06 -4.96
N PHE A 240 24.38 11.56 -4.14
CA PHE A 240 24.72 12.25 -2.89
C PHE A 240 25.09 11.25 -1.79
N ASP A 241 26.21 10.56 -2.00
CA ASP A 241 26.91 9.80 -0.98
C ASP A 241 27.71 10.77 -0.12
N LEU A 242 27.22 11.01 1.08
CA LEU A 242 28.03 11.66 2.09
C LEU A 242 29.00 10.62 2.66
N PRO A 243 30.30 10.95 2.77
CA PRO A 243 31.26 10.03 3.36
C PRO A 243 30.73 9.62 4.73
N PRO A 244 30.64 8.31 5.03
CA PRO A 244 30.19 7.85 6.34
C PRO A 244 31.07 8.52 7.39
N ASP A 245 30.46 9.04 8.46
CA ASP A 245 31.19 9.67 9.55
C ASP A 245 32.01 8.58 10.26
N SER A 246 33.22 8.36 9.75
CA SER A 246 34.08 7.23 10.11
C SER A 246 34.63 7.29 11.54
N ARG A 247 34.30 8.33 12.31
CA ARG A 247 34.97 8.62 13.57
C ARG A 247 34.54 7.73 14.73
N ASP A 248 33.32 7.18 14.72
CA ASP A 248 32.80 6.52 15.92
C ASP A 248 32.64 5.00 15.83
N GLY A 249 32.87 4.37 14.66
CA GLY A 249 32.75 2.91 14.50
C GLY A 249 31.36 2.33 14.85
N SER A 250 30.42 3.18 15.27
CA SER A 250 29.03 2.84 15.49
C SER A 250 28.37 2.63 14.13
N ALA A 251 27.51 1.60 14.06
CA ALA A 251 26.80 1.26 12.82
C ALA A 251 26.15 2.52 12.22
N PRO A 252 26.11 2.66 10.88
CA PRO A 252 25.56 3.83 10.20
C PRO A 252 24.05 3.89 10.45
N CYS A 253 23.63 4.41 11.61
CA CYS A 253 22.27 4.24 12.10
C CYS A 253 21.28 5.17 11.40
N CYS A 254 21.75 6.25 10.78
CA CYS A 254 20.95 7.13 9.96
C CYS A 254 21.80 7.63 8.78
N THR A 255 21.43 7.29 7.55
CA THR A 255 21.94 8.06 6.40
C THR A 255 21.46 9.50 6.54
N ASN A 256 22.25 10.48 6.10
CA ASN A 256 21.86 11.90 6.15
C ASN A 256 20.50 12.15 5.47
N TRP A 257 20.14 11.30 4.50
CA TRP A 257 18.83 11.28 3.88
C TRP A 257 17.68 10.91 4.82
N GLY A 258 17.87 9.99 5.77
CA GLY A 258 16.85 9.67 6.77
C GLY A 258 16.52 10.87 7.66
N LEU A 259 17.56 11.64 8.03
CA LEU A 259 17.39 12.89 8.79
C LEU A 259 16.69 13.95 7.96
N PHE A 260 17.14 14.18 6.71
CA PHE A 260 16.47 15.10 5.79
C PHE A 260 14.99 14.74 5.63
N ALA A 261 14.68 13.47 5.38
CA ALA A 261 13.31 12.99 5.20
C ALA A 261 12.44 13.28 6.43
N GLN A 262 12.95 12.98 7.64
CA GLN A 262 12.24 13.24 8.88
C GLN A 262 11.87 14.72 9.01
N ASN A 263 12.82 15.63 8.76
CA ASN A 263 12.57 17.07 8.92
C ASN A 263 11.64 17.60 7.86
N PHE A 264 11.81 17.13 6.63
CA PHE A 264 11.01 17.55 5.50
C PHE A 264 9.55 17.19 5.74
N LEU A 265 9.30 15.93 6.12
CA LEU A 265 7.97 15.42 6.41
C LEU A 265 7.38 16.07 7.68
N GLY A 266 8.19 16.36 8.70
CA GLY A 266 7.76 17.09 9.88
C GLY A 266 7.29 18.52 9.54
N ALA A 267 8.10 19.27 8.79
CA ALA A 267 7.76 20.62 8.36
C ALA A 267 6.54 20.64 7.42
N ALA A 268 6.48 19.71 6.46
CA ALA A 268 5.33 19.57 5.57
C ALA A 268 4.04 19.26 6.34
N THR A 269 4.10 18.34 7.31
CA THR A 269 2.96 17.99 8.16
C THR A 269 2.48 19.20 8.96
N TYR A 270 3.37 19.90 9.66
CA TYR A 270 3.01 21.09 10.45
C TYR A 270 2.39 22.20 9.59
N LEU A 271 2.98 22.49 8.43
CA LEU A 271 2.49 23.57 7.58
C LEU A 271 1.19 23.22 6.87
N LYS A 272 0.83 21.93 6.70
CA LYS A 272 -0.40 21.55 5.98
C LYS A 272 -1.66 22.11 6.59
N ASP A 273 -1.70 22.12 7.92
CA ASP A 273 -2.86 22.54 8.69
C ASP A 273 -3.08 24.05 8.56
N HIS A 274 -2.04 24.79 8.14
CA HIS A 274 -2.03 26.24 7.97
C HIS A 274 -2.04 26.67 6.49
N ARG A 275 -1.41 25.88 5.60
CA ARG A 275 -1.31 26.10 4.15
C ARG A 275 -1.52 24.78 3.40
N PRO A 276 -2.76 24.48 2.95
CA PRO A 276 -3.07 23.25 2.23
C PRO A 276 -2.30 23.03 0.91
N THR A 277 -1.67 24.06 0.34
CA THR A 277 -0.85 23.90 -0.89
C THR A 277 0.48 23.21 -0.63
N VAL A 278 1.01 23.26 0.59
CA VAL A 278 2.27 22.60 1.00
C VAL A 278 2.25 21.12 0.63
N SER A 279 1.09 20.50 0.77
CA SER A 279 0.82 19.13 0.40
C SER A 279 1.20 18.78 -1.04
N LEU A 280 0.85 19.67 -1.98
CA LEU A 280 1.17 19.49 -3.39
C LEU A 280 2.63 19.84 -3.68
N GLU A 281 3.17 20.86 -3.02
CA GLU A 281 4.58 21.27 -3.12
C GLU A 281 5.52 20.18 -2.59
N ALA A 282 5.13 19.50 -1.52
CA ALA A 282 5.92 18.46 -0.85
C ALA A 282 5.89 17.11 -1.59
N LEU A 283 4.87 16.88 -2.43
CA LEU A 283 4.61 15.58 -3.04
C LEU A 283 5.79 15.04 -3.87
N PRO A 284 6.43 15.81 -4.77
CA PRO A 284 7.54 15.29 -5.58
C PRO A 284 8.72 14.84 -4.72
N VAL A 285 9.10 15.66 -3.73
CA VAL A 285 10.24 15.38 -2.83
C VAL A 285 9.96 14.18 -1.95
N THR A 286 8.75 14.13 -1.40
CA THR A 286 8.27 13.01 -0.57
C THR A 286 8.37 11.70 -1.33
N LEU A 287 7.93 11.66 -2.59
CA LEU A 287 7.99 10.45 -3.40
C LEU A 287 9.42 10.07 -3.80
N LYS A 288 10.30 11.03 -4.09
CA LYS A 288 11.75 10.77 -4.29
C LYS A 288 12.37 10.17 -3.04
N LEU A 289 12.06 10.73 -1.87
CA LEU A 289 12.53 10.20 -0.59
C LEU A 289 12.08 8.75 -0.40
N TRP A 290 10.81 8.43 -0.63
CA TRP A 290 10.34 7.05 -0.55
C TRP A 290 11.05 6.11 -1.52
N PHE A 291 11.26 6.54 -2.76
CA PHE A 291 11.86 5.72 -3.79
C PHE A 291 13.34 5.42 -3.50
N HIS A 292 14.12 6.44 -3.14
CA HIS A 292 15.57 6.30 -2.93
C HIS A 292 15.96 5.83 -1.53
N LEU A 293 15.12 6.04 -0.50
CA LEU A 293 15.46 5.57 0.84
C LEU A 293 15.31 4.04 0.90
N PRO A 294 16.36 3.30 1.30
CA PRO A 294 16.23 1.86 1.50
C PRO A 294 15.20 1.58 2.60
N SER A 295 14.50 0.45 2.50
CA SER A 295 13.64 -0.11 3.54
C SER A 295 14.50 -0.58 4.74
N SER A 296 15.33 0.30 5.30
CA SER A 296 16.26 -0.04 6.37
C SER A 296 15.50 -0.19 7.68
N PRO A 297 15.63 -1.34 8.38
CA PRO A 297 15.00 -1.57 9.68
C PRO A 297 15.63 -0.78 10.85
N LEU A 298 16.67 0.02 10.59
CA LEU A 298 17.46 0.72 11.61
C LEU A 298 16.87 2.06 12.06
N VAL A 299 15.91 2.63 11.32
CA VAL A 299 15.18 3.83 11.77
C VAL A 299 13.82 3.37 12.27
N LYS A 300 13.78 2.89 13.52
CA LYS A 300 12.55 2.33 14.13
C LYS A 300 11.53 3.39 14.52
N ASP A 301 11.96 4.63 14.75
CA ASP A 301 11.10 5.68 15.32
C ASP A 301 10.54 6.64 14.26
N VAL A 302 11.09 6.62 13.05
CA VAL A 302 10.54 7.26 11.86
C VAL A 302 10.89 6.31 10.74
N ALA A 303 9.94 5.73 10.03
CA ALA A 303 10.22 4.75 8.98
C ALA A 303 10.20 5.41 7.57
N PRO A 304 11.08 6.38 7.23
CA PRO A 304 11.00 7.08 5.95
C PRO A 304 11.34 6.18 4.75
N GLY A 305 11.88 4.98 4.99
CA GLY A 305 12.06 3.94 3.96
C GLY A 305 10.79 3.13 3.65
N ARG A 306 9.71 3.31 4.43
CA ARG A 306 8.39 2.78 4.09
C ARG A 306 7.61 3.86 3.37
N ILE A 307 6.82 3.42 2.40
CA ILE A 307 5.87 4.29 1.71
C ILE A 307 4.91 4.95 2.71
N GLN A 308 4.62 4.31 3.86
CA GLN A 308 3.63 4.79 4.82
C GLN A 308 3.88 6.21 5.38
N PRO A 309 4.99 6.62 6.02
CA PRO A 309 5.10 8.01 6.53
C PRO A 309 5.07 9.06 5.41
N VAL A 310 5.66 8.71 4.27
CA VAL A 310 5.63 9.47 3.02
C VAL A 310 4.20 9.62 2.50
N LEU A 311 3.36 8.60 2.65
CA LEU A 311 2.00 8.57 2.13
C LEU A 311 0.92 8.96 3.12
N ILE A 312 1.16 8.81 4.42
CA ILE A 312 0.36 9.43 5.45
C ILE A 312 0.58 10.93 5.34
N ALA A 313 1.83 11.38 5.16
CA ALA A 313 2.10 12.73 4.70
C ALA A 313 1.35 12.98 3.39
N ALA A 314 1.74 12.45 2.23
CA ALA A 314 1.13 12.81 0.94
C ALA A 314 -0.40 12.63 0.83
N GLY A 315 -0.97 11.62 1.49
CA GLY A 315 -2.39 11.25 1.43
C GLY A 315 -3.27 11.96 2.46
N GLU A 316 -2.79 12.23 3.68
CA GLU A 316 -3.50 13.13 4.61
C GLU A 316 -3.27 14.60 4.28
N LEU A 317 -2.16 14.92 3.62
CA LEU A 317 -1.82 16.25 3.15
C LEU A 317 -2.82 16.74 2.09
N VAL A 318 -3.35 15.88 1.22
CA VAL A 318 -4.13 16.35 0.06
C VAL A 318 -5.62 16.03 0.18
N TYR A 319 -6.45 17.07 0.23
CA TYR A 319 -7.91 16.96 0.13
C TYR A 319 -8.34 16.10 -1.08
N PRO A 320 -9.32 15.17 -0.91
CA PRO A 320 -9.79 14.29 -2.00
C PRO A 320 -10.25 15.01 -3.28
N ARG A 321 -10.62 16.29 -3.17
CA ARG A 321 -11.11 17.11 -4.30
C ARG A 321 -9.99 17.78 -5.11
N LEU A 322 -8.94 18.28 -4.46
CA LEU A 322 -7.82 18.96 -5.14
C LEU A 322 -6.91 17.95 -5.85
N PHE A 323 -6.81 16.75 -5.29
CA PHE A 323 -5.95 15.70 -5.82
C PHE A 323 -6.34 15.25 -7.24
N LYS A 324 -7.64 15.16 -7.56
CA LYS A 324 -8.11 14.52 -8.79
C LYS A 324 -7.69 15.21 -10.10
N ALA A 325 -7.30 16.49 -10.07
CA ALA A 325 -6.88 17.21 -11.28
C ALA A 325 -5.37 17.41 -11.35
N ALA A 326 -4.74 17.83 -10.24
CA ALA A 326 -3.31 18.20 -10.23
C ALA A 326 -2.37 16.99 -10.03
N SER A 327 -2.83 15.91 -9.41
CA SER A 327 -1.95 14.78 -9.07
C SER A 327 -1.52 13.95 -10.28
N HIS A 328 -2.35 13.86 -11.32
CA HIS A 328 -2.05 13.07 -12.51
C HIS A 328 -0.75 13.52 -13.19
N THR A 329 -0.59 14.83 -13.39
CA THR A 329 0.63 15.38 -14.01
C THR A 329 1.85 15.17 -13.12
N ILE A 330 1.70 15.35 -11.80
CA ILE A 330 2.80 15.15 -10.84
C ILE A 330 3.26 13.69 -10.86
N PHE A 331 2.34 12.72 -10.82
CA PHE A 331 2.71 11.30 -10.89
C PHE A 331 3.29 10.92 -12.24
N ASP A 332 2.72 11.41 -13.34
CA ASP A 332 3.22 11.08 -14.67
C ASP A 332 4.63 11.65 -14.89
N ASP A 333 4.90 12.89 -14.44
CA ASP A 333 6.24 13.48 -14.53
C ASP A 333 7.24 12.79 -13.60
N LEU A 334 6.82 12.45 -12.38
CA LEU A 334 7.67 11.72 -11.44
C LEU A 334 7.96 10.29 -11.93
N PHE A 335 6.96 9.56 -12.42
CA PHE A 335 7.16 8.20 -12.93
C PHE A 335 7.99 8.21 -14.21
N ARG A 336 7.94 9.29 -15.00
CA ARG A 336 8.85 9.51 -16.11
C ARG A 336 10.29 9.75 -15.64
N GLU A 337 10.47 10.50 -14.55
CA GLU A 337 11.79 10.76 -13.94
C GLU A 337 12.40 9.50 -13.31
N LEU A 338 11.66 8.82 -12.43
CA LEU A 338 12.13 7.66 -11.66
C LEU A 338 12.12 6.34 -12.45
N GLY A 339 11.38 6.29 -13.55
CA GLY A 339 11.14 5.09 -14.34
C GLY A 339 9.98 4.24 -13.80
N GLU A 340 8.98 4.01 -14.65
CA GLU A 340 7.74 3.27 -14.30
C GLU A 340 8.01 1.89 -13.72
N ASP A 341 8.93 1.13 -14.31
CA ASP A 341 9.24 -0.24 -13.88
C ASP A 341 9.93 -0.24 -12.51
N ALA A 342 10.77 0.76 -12.21
CA ALA A 342 11.42 0.88 -10.92
C ALA A 342 10.41 1.23 -9.83
N VAL A 343 9.52 2.20 -10.10
CA VAL A 343 8.42 2.56 -9.20
C VAL A 343 7.49 1.36 -8.95
N ALA A 344 7.12 0.64 -10.01
CA ALA A 344 6.27 -0.54 -9.90
C ALA A 344 6.92 -1.67 -9.07
N ASN A 345 8.22 -1.89 -9.24
CA ASN A 345 8.97 -2.85 -8.43
C ASN A 345 9.06 -2.42 -6.97
N ARG A 346 9.28 -1.13 -6.69
CA ARG A 346 9.33 -0.63 -5.31
C ARG A 346 7.98 -0.78 -4.61
N LEU A 347 6.88 -0.47 -5.29
CA LEU A 347 5.52 -0.73 -4.77
C LEU A 347 5.28 -2.20 -4.46
N ARG A 348 5.78 -3.09 -5.32
CA ARG A 348 5.71 -4.52 -5.08
C ARG A 348 6.47 -4.88 -3.81
N GLU A 349 7.71 -4.40 -3.66
CA GLU A 349 8.54 -4.67 -2.48
C GLU A 349 7.86 -4.21 -1.19
N ASP A 350 7.25 -3.03 -1.18
CA ASP A 350 6.48 -2.53 -0.05
C ASP A 350 5.28 -3.43 0.27
N LEU A 351 4.50 -3.83 -0.75
CA LEU A 351 3.39 -4.77 -0.60
C LEU A 351 3.83 -6.20 -0.24
N ASP A 352 5.09 -6.54 -0.42
CA ASP A 352 5.66 -7.84 -0.05
C ASP A 352 6.31 -7.81 1.35
N ASP A 353 6.46 -6.64 1.99
CA ASP A 353 6.93 -6.53 3.38
C ASP A 353 5.97 -7.30 4.32
N GLU A 354 6.50 -8.36 4.95
CA GLU A 354 5.75 -9.21 5.88
C GLU A 354 5.26 -8.45 7.12
N LYS A 355 5.95 -7.36 7.48
CA LYS A 355 5.60 -6.51 8.62
C LYS A 355 4.52 -5.48 8.29
N MET A 356 4.24 -5.23 7.01
CA MET A 356 3.22 -4.26 6.58
C MET A 356 1.82 -4.87 6.75
N GLN A 357 1.11 -4.46 7.80
CA GLN A 357 -0.20 -4.97 8.19
C GLN A 357 -1.07 -3.83 8.74
N ASP A 358 -2.33 -4.13 9.02
CA ASP A 358 -3.29 -3.28 9.71
C ASP A 358 -3.48 -1.91 9.05
N TYR A 359 -3.42 -0.85 9.85
CA TYR A 359 -3.53 0.53 9.42
C TYR A 359 -2.49 0.88 8.36
N GLU A 360 -1.24 0.41 8.52
CA GLU A 360 -0.15 0.70 7.58
C GLU A 360 -0.51 0.17 6.20
N LEU A 361 -0.87 -1.11 6.11
CA LEU A 361 -1.24 -1.75 4.85
C LEU A 361 -2.47 -1.09 4.21
N ALA A 362 -3.50 -0.75 5.01
CA ALA A 362 -4.67 -0.07 4.51
C ALA A 362 -4.32 1.27 3.85
N LYS A 363 -3.41 2.05 4.46
CA LYS A 363 -2.94 3.34 3.92
C LYS A 363 -2.10 3.19 2.66
N VAL A 364 -1.23 2.18 2.59
CA VAL A 364 -0.47 1.91 1.37
C VAL A 364 -1.39 1.57 0.20
N LEU A 365 -2.40 0.71 0.42
CA LEU A 365 -3.37 0.34 -0.61
C LEU A 365 -4.27 1.51 -1.03
N GLU A 366 -4.64 2.38 -0.09
CA GLU A 366 -5.35 3.63 -0.39
C GLU A 366 -4.56 4.47 -1.38
N VAL A 367 -3.25 4.67 -1.17
CA VAL A 367 -2.46 5.46 -2.12
C VAL A 367 -2.16 4.74 -3.41
N LEU A 368 -2.01 3.42 -3.37
CA LEU A 368 -1.86 2.66 -4.61
C LEU A 368 -3.04 2.92 -5.57
N LEU A 369 -4.25 3.14 -5.04
CA LEU A 369 -5.40 3.53 -5.86
C LEU A 369 -5.22 4.89 -6.54
N TYR A 370 -4.51 5.82 -5.91
CA TYR A 370 -4.14 7.11 -6.53
C TYR A 370 -3.09 6.92 -7.62
N PHE A 371 -2.07 6.10 -7.39
CA PHE A 371 -1.05 5.83 -8.42
C PHE A 371 -1.66 5.10 -9.63
N LEU A 372 -2.69 4.29 -9.41
CA LEU A 372 -3.48 3.68 -10.48
C LEU A 372 -4.24 4.69 -11.33
N GLN A 373 -4.28 5.97 -10.99
CA GLN A 373 -4.83 7.01 -11.84
C GLN A 373 -3.85 7.46 -12.95
N SER A 374 -2.55 7.16 -12.79
CA SER A 374 -1.53 7.38 -13.82
C SER A 374 -1.61 6.28 -14.89
N SER A 375 -1.72 6.69 -16.15
CA SER A 375 -1.78 5.75 -17.28
C SER A 375 -0.48 4.94 -17.46
N ALA A 376 0.65 5.54 -17.12
CA ALA A 376 1.98 4.94 -17.13
C ALA A 376 2.02 3.68 -16.23
N LEU A 377 1.70 3.85 -14.94
CA LEU A 377 1.76 2.76 -13.97
C LEU A 377 0.66 1.70 -14.18
N GLN A 378 -0.51 2.09 -14.69
CA GLN A 378 -1.59 1.15 -15.02
C GLN A 378 -1.13 0.05 -16.00
N SER A 379 -0.28 0.40 -16.98
CA SER A 379 0.25 -0.55 -17.95
C SER A 379 1.17 -1.58 -17.28
N ARG A 380 1.92 -1.17 -16.26
CA ARG A 380 2.90 -1.98 -15.54
C ARG A 380 2.31 -2.78 -14.39
N PHE A 381 1.13 -2.42 -13.90
CA PHE A 381 0.60 -2.99 -12.66
C PHE A 381 0.51 -4.53 -12.64
N PHE A 382 0.10 -5.12 -13.76
CA PHE A 382 0.05 -6.58 -13.88
C PHE A 382 1.41 -7.19 -14.19
N THR A 383 2.20 -6.59 -15.08
CA THR A 383 3.50 -7.14 -15.50
C THR A 383 4.53 -7.08 -14.38
N ALA A 384 4.46 -6.06 -13.52
CA ALA A 384 5.28 -5.94 -12.33
C ALA A 384 4.80 -6.82 -11.16
N GLY A 385 3.62 -7.44 -11.24
CA GLY A 385 3.08 -8.33 -10.20
C GLY A 385 2.46 -7.62 -8.99
N ILE A 386 2.13 -6.33 -9.10
CA ILE A 386 1.56 -5.55 -7.99
C ILE A 386 0.19 -6.11 -7.57
N CYS A 387 -0.64 -6.53 -8.52
CA CYS A 387 -1.94 -7.14 -8.22
C CYS A 387 -1.81 -8.43 -7.37
N SER A 388 -0.87 -9.30 -7.73
CA SER A 388 -0.60 -10.52 -6.96
C SER A 388 -0.11 -10.19 -5.55
N SER A 389 0.72 -9.16 -5.41
CA SER A 389 1.31 -8.72 -4.15
C SER A 389 0.27 -8.06 -3.24
N ALA A 390 -0.66 -7.28 -3.79
CA ALA A 390 -1.80 -6.73 -3.05
C ALA A 390 -2.73 -7.83 -2.51
N VAL A 391 -3.02 -8.86 -3.31
CA VAL A 391 -3.80 -10.02 -2.85
C VAL A 391 -3.03 -10.83 -1.79
N ALA A 392 -1.71 -11.02 -1.97
CA ALA A 392 -0.86 -11.66 -0.98
C ALA A 392 -0.82 -10.88 0.35
N ALA A 393 -0.73 -9.55 0.30
CA ALA A 393 -0.75 -8.68 1.47
C ALA A 393 -2.06 -8.81 2.25
N LEU A 394 -3.21 -8.87 1.55
CA LEU A 394 -4.49 -9.19 2.20
C LEU A 394 -4.52 -10.59 2.82
N GLN A 395 -3.92 -11.59 2.16
CA GLN A 395 -3.80 -12.92 2.75
C GLN A 395 -2.96 -12.89 4.03
N ARG A 396 -1.88 -12.10 4.07
CA ARG A 396 -1.10 -11.85 5.30
C ARG A 396 -1.95 -11.16 6.35
N GLN A 397 -2.66 -10.08 6.01
CA GLN A 397 -3.60 -9.39 6.90
C GLN A 397 -4.60 -10.35 7.54
N ARG A 398 -5.15 -11.28 6.75
CA ARG A 398 -6.09 -12.31 7.23
C ARG A 398 -5.44 -13.29 8.22
N LEU A 399 -4.16 -13.61 8.05
CA LEU A 399 -3.48 -14.64 8.82
C LEU A 399 -2.89 -14.12 10.13
N THR A 400 -2.33 -12.91 10.10
CA THR A 400 -1.54 -12.36 11.21
C THR A 400 -2.00 -10.98 11.67
N GLY A 401 -2.76 -10.25 10.86
CA GLY A 401 -3.22 -8.89 11.18
C GLY A 401 -4.47 -8.85 12.05
N SER A 402 -4.80 -7.65 12.51
CA SER A 402 -6.03 -7.34 13.24
C SER A 402 -7.28 -7.53 12.37
N MET A 403 -8.31 -8.11 12.98
CA MET A 403 -9.63 -8.29 12.37
C MET A 403 -10.40 -6.98 12.21
N GLU A 404 -9.97 -5.92 12.88
CA GLU A 404 -10.51 -4.56 12.78
C GLU A 404 -10.20 -3.96 11.40
N TRP A 405 -8.93 -4.04 10.99
CA TRP A 405 -8.44 -3.46 9.73
C TRP A 405 -8.73 -4.32 8.50
N LEU A 406 -9.07 -5.59 8.69
CA LEU A 406 -9.27 -6.54 7.59
C LEU A 406 -10.31 -6.08 6.55
N SER A 407 -11.43 -5.49 6.98
CA SER A 407 -12.45 -4.97 6.05
C SER A 407 -11.93 -3.77 5.25
N HIS A 408 -11.16 -2.88 5.89
CA HIS A 408 -10.54 -1.73 5.24
C HIS A 408 -9.53 -2.17 4.18
N VAL A 409 -8.62 -3.07 4.53
CA VAL A 409 -7.65 -3.66 3.60
C VAL A 409 -8.37 -4.34 2.44
N TRP A 410 -9.42 -5.14 2.72
CA TRP A 410 -10.20 -5.80 1.67
C TRP A 410 -10.86 -4.80 0.72
N ASN A 411 -11.47 -3.73 1.24
CA ASN A 411 -12.11 -2.70 0.44
C ASN A 411 -11.10 -2.00 -0.49
N TRP A 412 -9.90 -1.70 -0.02
CA TRP A 412 -8.88 -1.09 -0.87
C TRP A 412 -8.38 -2.03 -1.97
N VAL A 413 -8.12 -3.30 -1.64
CA VAL A 413 -7.78 -4.32 -2.66
C VAL A 413 -8.92 -4.46 -3.67
N GLN A 414 -10.18 -4.42 -3.22
CA GLN A 414 -11.36 -4.43 -4.08
C GLN A 414 -11.35 -3.24 -5.05
N PHE A 415 -11.12 -2.03 -4.56
CA PHE A 415 -11.07 -0.83 -5.39
C PHE A 415 -9.95 -0.88 -6.42
N ILE A 416 -8.75 -1.32 -6.02
CA ILE A 416 -7.61 -1.53 -6.91
C ILE A 416 -7.99 -2.50 -8.05
N ILE A 417 -8.50 -3.69 -7.70
CA ILE A 417 -8.87 -4.71 -8.69
C ILE A 417 -9.98 -4.18 -9.63
N THR A 418 -10.96 -3.46 -9.07
CA THR A 418 -12.06 -2.88 -9.83
C THR A 418 -11.57 -1.80 -10.80
N HIS A 419 -10.70 -0.91 -10.36
CA HIS A 419 -10.13 0.14 -11.19
C HIS A 419 -9.35 -0.44 -12.37
N LEU A 420 -8.54 -1.46 -12.10
CA LEU A 420 -7.78 -2.18 -13.13
C LEU A 420 -8.68 -2.86 -14.17
N MET A 421 -9.85 -3.37 -13.77
CA MET A 421 -10.80 -3.95 -14.72
C MET A 421 -11.57 -2.87 -15.49
N LEU A 422 -12.00 -1.80 -14.82
CA LEU A 422 -12.79 -0.71 -15.40
C LEU A 422 -12.06 -0.02 -16.55
N GLN A 423 -10.83 0.43 -16.31
CA GLN A 423 -10.05 1.15 -17.32
C GLN A 423 -9.91 0.35 -18.61
N ARG A 424 -9.76 -0.98 -18.50
CA ARG A 424 -9.61 -1.89 -19.64
C ARG A 424 -10.90 -2.11 -20.43
N ILE A 425 -12.06 -2.05 -19.76
CA ILE A 425 -13.36 -2.21 -20.41
C ILE A 425 -13.75 -0.94 -21.18
N TYR A 426 -13.42 0.24 -20.63
CA TYR A 426 -13.92 1.52 -21.15
C TYR A 426 -12.91 2.30 -22.00
N VAL A 427 -11.62 1.94 -21.99
CA VAL A 427 -10.58 2.60 -22.81
C VAL A 427 -9.85 1.56 -23.68
N PRO A 428 -10.47 1.08 -24.78
CA PRO A 428 -9.92 -0.02 -25.59
C PRO A 428 -8.57 0.30 -26.25
N GLU A 429 -8.31 1.58 -26.52
CA GLU A 429 -7.15 2.05 -27.30
C GLU A 429 -5.84 2.05 -26.51
N MET A 430 -5.88 1.99 -25.18
CA MET A 430 -4.69 2.15 -24.33
C MET A 430 -4.20 0.84 -23.67
N CYS A 431 -4.69 -0.33 -24.09
CA CYS A 431 -4.71 -1.48 -23.17
C CYS A 431 -4.32 -2.86 -23.71
N LEU A 432 -3.74 -3.68 -22.81
CA LEU A 432 -3.51 -5.12 -23.02
C LEU A 432 -4.83 -5.82 -23.39
N PRO A 433 -4.81 -6.85 -24.26
CA PRO A 433 -6.01 -7.59 -24.63
C PRO A 433 -6.77 -8.12 -23.40
N ALA A 434 -8.11 -8.17 -23.47
CA ALA A 434 -8.94 -8.74 -22.40
C ALA A 434 -8.46 -10.14 -21.95
N GLU A 435 -7.89 -10.91 -22.88
CA GLU A 435 -7.29 -12.22 -22.60
C GLU A 435 -6.11 -12.14 -21.62
N GLU A 436 -5.21 -11.19 -21.80
CA GLU A 436 -4.05 -11.02 -20.94
C GLU A 436 -4.44 -10.52 -19.55
N THR A 437 -5.37 -9.57 -19.49
CA THR A 437 -5.94 -9.11 -18.20
C THR A 437 -6.55 -10.30 -17.44
N LEU A 438 -7.34 -11.14 -18.13
CA LEU A 438 -7.94 -12.31 -17.50
C LEU A 438 -6.88 -13.33 -17.03
N ARG A 439 -5.79 -13.49 -17.79
CA ARG A 439 -4.66 -14.35 -17.42
C ARG A 439 -4.01 -13.86 -16.13
N ASN A 440 -3.74 -12.56 -16.03
CA ASN A 440 -3.05 -11.94 -14.88
C ASN A 440 -3.93 -11.91 -13.62
N LEU A 441 -5.24 -11.70 -13.76
CA LEU A 441 -6.18 -11.85 -12.64
C LEU A 441 -6.26 -13.30 -12.14
N SER A 442 -6.21 -14.27 -13.06
CA SER A 442 -6.23 -15.70 -12.71
C SER A 442 -4.96 -16.15 -11.99
N SER A 443 -3.80 -15.54 -12.27
CA SER A 443 -2.55 -15.82 -11.53
C SER A 443 -2.49 -15.12 -10.17
N SER A 444 -3.32 -14.10 -9.95
CA SER A 444 -3.33 -13.28 -8.73
C SER A 444 -4.37 -13.74 -7.69
N SER A 445 -4.98 -14.91 -7.83
CA SER A 445 -5.99 -15.46 -6.90
C SER A 445 -7.20 -14.55 -6.66
N VAL A 446 -7.61 -13.76 -7.67
CA VAL A 446 -8.73 -12.80 -7.53
C VAL A 446 -10.06 -13.48 -7.25
N VAL A 447 -10.28 -14.71 -7.74
CA VAL A 447 -11.51 -15.46 -7.43
C VAL A 447 -11.55 -15.84 -5.94
N GLU A 448 -10.43 -16.31 -5.39
CA GLU A 448 -10.32 -16.59 -3.95
C GLU A 448 -10.59 -15.34 -3.12
N PHE A 449 -10.08 -14.18 -3.56
CA PHE A 449 -10.37 -12.89 -2.94
C PHE A 449 -11.87 -12.57 -2.88
N VAL A 450 -12.59 -12.75 -3.99
CA VAL A 450 -14.04 -12.50 -4.07
C VAL A 450 -14.82 -13.48 -3.19
N GLU A 451 -14.47 -14.76 -3.26
CA GLU A 451 -15.09 -15.79 -2.43
C GLU A 451 -14.86 -15.53 -0.94
N TYR A 452 -13.66 -15.07 -0.56
CA TYR A 452 -13.36 -14.74 0.82
C TYR A 452 -14.27 -13.63 1.34
N GLY A 453 -14.49 -12.59 0.52
CA GLY A 453 -15.45 -11.54 0.82
C GLY A 453 -16.85 -12.11 1.04
N ILE A 454 -17.32 -12.99 0.15
CA ILE A 454 -18.64 -13.64 0.24
C ILE A 454 -18.77 -14.51 1.50
N VAL A 455 -17.80 -15.36 1.78
CA VAL A 455 -17.91 -16.42 2.79
C VAL A 455 -17.64 -15.91 4.20
N PHE A 456 -16.71 -14.96 4.36
CA PHE A 456 -16.23 -14.56 5.68
C PHE A 456 -16.59 -13.14 6.07
N LEU A 457 -16.47 -12.18 5.16
CA LEU A 457 -16.67 -10.76 5.50
C LEU A 457 -18.13 -10.34 5.41
N LEU A 458 -18.85 -10.82 4.41
CA LEU A 458 -20.26 -10.50 4.20
C LEU A 458 -21.15 -10.97 5.37
N PRO A 459 -21.02 -12.20 5.93
CA PRO A 459 -21.83 -12.62 7.08
C PRO A 459 -21.56 -11.82 8.35
N GLN A 460 -20.38 -11.20 8.47
CA GLN A 460 -20.01 -10.35 9.60
C GLN A 460 -20.48 -8.90 9.42
N ALA A 461 -21.25 -8.59 8.36
CA ALA A 461 -21.63 -7.24 7.96
C ALA A 461 -20.43 -6.28 7.80
N LYS A 462 -19.23 -6.82 7.52
CA LYS A 462 -17.99 -6.05 7.39
C LYS A 462 -17.80 -5.44 6.01
N ILE A 463 -18.54 -5.93 5.01
CA ILE A 463 -18.53 -5.41 3.64
C ILE A 463 -19.96 -5.36 3.09
N SER A 464 -20.20 -4.41 2.19
CA SER A 464 -21.49 -4.27 1.52
C SER A 464 -21.65 -5.28 0.38
N PRO A 465 -22.85 -5.89 0.20
CA PRO A 465 -23.16 -6.70 -0.99
C PRO A 465 -22.90 -5.96 -2.31
N ILE A 466 -23.07 -4.63 -2.31
CA ILE A 466 -22.87 -3.78 -3.49
C ILE A 466 -21.41 -3.81 -3.95
N SER A 467 -20.46 -3.68 -3.01
CA SER A 467 -19.03 -3.70 -3.33
C SER A 467 -18.60 -5.02 -3.99
N LEU A 468 -19.11 -6.15 -3.49
CA LEU A 468 -18.88 -7.46 -4.11
C LEU A 468 -19.53 -7.57 -5.49
N SER A 469 -20.76 -7.07 -5.65
CA SER A 469 -21.47 -7.12 -6.92
C SER A 469 -20.70 -6.37 -8.01
N ASN A 470 -20.12 -5.21 -7.69
CA ASN A 470 -19.32 -4.43 -8.62
C ASN A 470 -18.13 -5.24 -9.16
N VAL A 471 -17.36 -5.89 -8.29
CA VAL A 471 -16.22 -6.74 -8.71
C VAL A 471 -16.69 -7.88 -9.62
N ILE A 472 -17.77 -8.55 -9.23
CA ILE A 472 -18.33 -9.68 -9.99
C ILE A 472 -18.83 -9.24 -11.36
N ASP A 473 -19.47 -8.07 -11.45
CA ASP A 473 -19.94 -7.51 -12.71
C ASP A 473 -18.79 -7.14 -13.65
N HIS A 474 -17.68 -6.63 -13.13
CA HIS A 474 -16.48 -6.40 -13.93
C HIS A 474 -15.84 -7.71 -14.42
N LEU A 475 -15.79 -8.74 -13.56
CA LEU A 475 -15.36 -10.08 -13.98
C LEU A 475 -16.28 -10.65 -15.06
N LYS A 476 -17.61 -10.49 -14.95
CA LYS A 476 -18.58 -10.91 -15.97
C LYS A 476 -18.29 -10.26 -17.32
N ARG A 477 -18.08 -8.93 -17.33
CA ARG A 477 -17.75 -8.18 -18.54
C ARG A 477 -16.44 -8.66 -19.16
N LEU A 478 -15.39 -8.83 -18.36
CA LEU A 478 -14.09 -9.29 -18.82
C LEU A 478 -14.17 -10.70 -19.42
N VAL A 479 -14.80 -11.65 -18.72
CA VAL A 479 -14.97 -13.02 -19.20
C VAL A 479 -15.77 -13.03 -20.51
N THR A 480 -16.81 -12.21 -20.60
CA THR A 480 -17.61 -12.07 -21.84
C THR A 480 -16.75 -11.54 -22.98
N ALA A 481 -15.93 -10.51 -22.75
CA ALA A 481 -15.02 -9.94 -23.75
C ALA A 481 -13.96 -10.95 -24.23
N THR A 482 -13.48 -11.84 -23.36
CA THR A 482 -12.52 -12.90 -23.75
C THR A 482 -13.15 -14.02 -24.57
N ARG A 483 -14.48 -14.14 -24.59
CA ARG A 483 -15.20 -15.08 -25.44
C ARG A 483 -15.33 -14.47 -26.84
N VAL A 484 -14.20 -14.23 -27.50
CA VAL A 484 -14.20 -13.79 -28.90
C VAL A 484 -14.84 -14.88 -29.75
N ALA A 485 -15.93 -14.51 -30.41
CA ALA A 485 -16.56 -15.34 -31.42
C ALA A 485 -15.61 -15.45 -32.62
N THR A 486 -14.80 -16.51 -32.68
CA THR A 486 -14.06 -16.80 -33.91
C THR A 486 -15.04 -17.33 -34.94
N HIS A 487 -15.20 -16.60 -36.05
CA HIS A 487 -15.91 -17.12 -37.22
C HIS A 487 -15.14 -18.33 -37.74
N GLY A 488 -15.70 -19.53 -37.58
CA GLY A 488 -15.15 -20.70 -38.24
C GLY A 488 -15.29 -20.54 -39.75
N THR A 489 -14.37 -21.15 -40.51
CA THR A 489 -14.39 -21.16 -41.99
C THR A 489 -15.70 -21.67 -42.60
N ASN A 490 -16.54 -22.35 -41.81
CA ASN A 490 -17.84 -22.89 -42.22
C ASN A 490 -19.04 -21.99 -41.85
N GLY A 491 -18.82 -20.71 -41.52
CA GLY A 491 -19.87 -19.79 -41.06
C GLY A 491 -20.48 -20.13 -39.68
N LYS A 492 -20.13 -21.29 -39.10
CA LYS A 492 -20.49 -21.65 -37.72
C LYS A 492 -19.59 -20.89 -36.75
N LEU A 493 -20.20 -20.08 -35.91
CA LEU A 493 -19.54 -19.42 -34.78
C LEU A 493 -18.91 -20.50 -33.89
N ARG A 494 -17.58 -20.65 -33.93
CA ARG A 494 -16.86 -21.50 -32.98
C ARG A 494 -16.32 -20.57 -31.91
N VAL A 495 -16.75 -20.76 -30.67
CA VAL A 495 -16.13 -20.08 -29.54
C VAL A 495 -14.86 -20.86 -29.22
N SER A 496 -13.74 -20.49 -29.85
CA SER A 496 -12.43 -20.99 -29.44
C SER A 496 -12.14 -20.46 -28.04
N LYS A 497 -11.90 -21.36 -27.08
CA LYS A 497 -11.62 -20.96 -25.70
C LYS A 497 -10.15 -20.60 -25.60
N SER A 498 -9.85 -19.36 -25.23
CA SER A 498 -8.48 -18.95 -24.96
C SER A 498 -7.89 -19.72 -23.77
N GLN A 499 -6.56 -19.75 -23.70
CA GLN A 499 -5.85 -20.35 -22.56
C GLN A 499 -6.20 -19.61 -21.26
N ALA A 500 -6.27 -18.27 -21.30
CA ALA A 500 -6.64 -17.45 -20.16
C ALA A 500 -8.05 -17.76 -19.66
N PHE A 501 -9.04 -17.88 -20.56
CA PHE A 501 -10.40 -18.28 -20.18
C PHE A 501 -10.41 -19.65 -19.49
N THR A 502 -9.60 -20.60 -19.99
CA THR A 502 -9.51 -21.93 -19.40
C THR A 502 -8.91 -21.90 -18.00
N LEU A 503 -7.88 -21.07 -17.77
CA LEU A 503 -7.27 -20.87 -16.44
C LEU A 503 -8.27 -20.21 -15.48
N PHE A 504 -8.89 -19.11 -15.89
CA PHE A 504 -9.91 -18.42 -15.09
C PHE A 504 -11.05 -19.35 -14.71
N ARG A 505 -11.60 -20.10 -15.67
CA ARG A 505 -12.68 -21.07 -15.41
C ARG A 505 -12.26 -22.13 -14.40
N GLN A 506 -11.02 -22.63 -14.48
CA GLN A 506 -10.51 -23.61 -13.54
C GLN A 506 -10.37 -23.03 -12.13
N ASP A 507 -10.00 -21.76 -12.03
CA ASP A 507 -9.90 -21.06 -10.75
C ASP A 507 -11.29 -20.77 -10.17
N LEU A 508 -12.19 -20.16 -10.95
CA LEU A 508 -13.59 -19.92 -10.59
C LEU A 508 -14.27 -21.18 -10.07
N ARG A 509 -14.11 -22.31 -10.76
CA ARG A 509 -14.71 -23.59 -10.39
C ARG A 509 -14.37 -24.02 -8.95
N ARG A 510 -13.19 -23.69 -8.42
CA ARG A 510 -12.76 -24.11 -7.08
C ARG A 510 -13.60 -23.44 -5.98
N TYR A 511 -13.99 -22.19 -6.21
CA TYR A 511 -14.60 -21.33 -5.19
C TYR A 511 -16.09 -21.09 -5.44
N TRP A 512 -16.56 -21.27 -6.68
CA TRP A 512 -17.89 -20.86 -7.12
C TRP A 512 -19.05 -21.49 -6.33
N VAL A 513 -19.07 -22.82 -6.17
CA VAL A 513 -20.14 -23.50 -5.43
C VAL A 513 -20.13 -23.13 -3.96
N HIS A 514 -18.95 -23.00 -3.35
CA HIS A 514 -18.82 -22.65 -1.95
C HIS A 514 -19.34 -21.23 -1.67
N GLY A 515 -18.93 -20.25 -2.50
CA GLY A 515 -19.48 -18.89 -2.43
C GLY A 515 -20.99 -18.85 -2.67
N LEU A 516 -21.52 -19.67 -3.59
CA LEU A 516 -22.95 -19.73 -3.86
C LEU A 516 -23.75 -20.28 -2.66
N LEU A 517 -23.26 -21.36 -2.04
CA LEU A 517 -23.86 -21.93 -0.83
C LEU A 517 -23.81 -20.94 0.34
N ALA A 518 -22.71 -20.20 0.49
CA ALA A 518 -22.60 -19.18 1.53
C ALA A 518 -23.62 -18.04 1.33
N LEU A 519 -23.80 -17.56 0.09
CA LEU A 519 -24.83 -16.55 -0.23
C LEU A 519 -26.25 -17.07 0.05
N GLU A 520 -26.52 -18.35 -0.20
CA GLU A 520 -27.81 -19.00 0.08
C GLU A 520 -28.08 -19.20 1.56
N ALA A 521 -27.03 -19.37 2.37
CA ALA A 521 -27.13 -19.58 3.81
C ALA A 521 -27.28 -18.28 4.62
N LEU A 522 -27.06 -17.11 4.00
CA LEU A 522 -27.22 -15.83 4.68
C LEU A 522 -28.68 -15.61 5.10
N PRO A 523 -28.92 -15.14 6.35
CA PRO A 523 -30.26 -14.86 6.80
C PRO A 523 -30.90 -13.74 5.96
N PRO A 524 -32.23 -13.75 5.78
CA PRO A 524 -32.92 -12.65 5.14
C PRO A 524 -32.68 -11.34 5.91
N CYS A 525 -32.13 -10.32 5.25
CA CYS A 525 -32.03 -8.94 5.76
C CYS A 525 -33.30 -8.16 5.42
N GLU A 526 -33.56 -7.03 6.11
CA GLU A 526 -34.67 -6.11 5.81
C GLU A 526 -34.66 -5.65 4.35
N ASP A 527 -33.47 -5.36 3.83
CA ASP A 527 -33.25 -5.12 2.39
C ASP A 527 -32.62 -6.36 1.73
N GLN A 528 -33.46 -7.23 1.18
CA GLN A 528 -33.02 -8.42 0.46
C GLN A 528 -32.51 -8.12 -0.96
N ALA A 529 -32.78 -6.93 -1.51
CA ALA A 529 -32.51 -6.65 -2.92
C ALA A 529 -31.00 -6.69 -3.26
N PRO A 530 -30.10 -6.05 -2.50
CA PRO A 530 -28.66 -6.13 -2.74
C PRO A 530 -28.10 -7.56 -2.67
N LEU A 531 -28.59 -8.36 -1.70
CA LEU A 531 -28.13 -9.73 -1.53
C LEU A 531 -28.60 -10.64 -2.68
N LYS A 532 -29.87 -10.51 -3.11
CA LYS A 532 -30.40 -11.24 -4.28
C LYS A 532 -29.64 -10.87 -5.56
N ASN A 533 -29.34 -9.58 -5.76
CA ASN A 533 -28.57 -9.11 -6.90
C ASN A 533 -27.15 -9.67 -6.91
N LEU A 534 -26.49 -9.73 -5.75
CA LEU A 534 -25.17 -10.34 -5.59
C LEU A 534 -25.21 -11.83 -5.91
N GLN A 535 -26.19 -12.56 -5.37
CA GLN A 535 -26.39 -13.98 -5.61
C GLN A 535 -26.61 -14.29 -7.09
N GLU A 536 -27.47 -13.52 -7.77
CA GLU A 536 -27.72 -13.68 -9.20
C GLU A 536 -26.49 -13.34 -10.05
N SER A 537 -25.74 -12.31 -9.65
CA SER A 537 -24.49 -11.94 -10.32
C SER A 537 -23.44 -13.04 -10.21
N TRP A 538 -23.29 -13.65 -9.03
CA TRP A 538 -22.37 -14.78 -8.83
C TRP A 538 -22.78 -16.02 -9.64
N ARG A 539 -24.09 -16.35 -9.68
CA ARG A 539 -24.60 -17.42 -10.56
C ARG A 539 -24.32 -17.13 -12.04
N THR A 540 -24.63 -15.92 -12.49
CA THR A 540 -24.44 -15.48 -13.87
C THR A 540 -22.96 -15.57 -14.29
N LEU A 541 -22.03 -15.18 -13.41
CA LEU A 541 -20.59 -15.32 -13.68
C LEU A 541 -20.21 -16.79 -13.95
N GLY A 542 -20.72 -17.73 -13.14
CA GLY A 542 -20.53 -19.16 -13.35
C GLY A 542 -21.06 -19.65 -14.70
N VAL A 543 -22.28 -19.23 -15.08
CA VAL A 543 -22.89 -19.56 -16.39
C VAL A 543 -22.06 -19.01 -17.55
N ILE A 544 -21.61 -17.75 -17.47
CA ILE A 544 -20.76 -17.11 -18.49
C ILE A 544 -19.42 -17.85 -18.62
N ALA A 545 -18.85 -18.33 -17.50
CA ALA A 545 -17.66 -19.18 -17.50
C ALA A 545 -17.92 -20.63 -17.95
N GLY A 546 -19.18 -20.99 -18.25
CA GLY A 546 -19.57 -22.32 -18.68
C GLY A 546 -19.55 -23.37 -17.57
N LEU A 547 -19.82 -22.97 -16.33
CA LEU A 547 -20.10 -23.86 -15.22
C LEU A 547 -21.60 -24.22 -15.22
N ASN A 548 -21.93 -25.44 -14.81
CA ASN A 548 -23.31 -25.90 -14.67
C ASN A 548 -23.59 -26.16 -13.19
N GLU A 549 -24.52 -25.42 -12.61
CA GLU A 549 -24.75 -25.42 -11.16
C GLU A 549 -25.00 -26.81 -10.59
N ALA A 550 -25.95 -27.56 -11.13
CA ALA A 550 -26.27 -28.91 -10.67
C ALA A 550 -25.06 -29.84 -10.70
N ARG A 551 -24.30 -29.83 -11.80
CA ARG A 551 -23.09 -30.65 -11.95
C ARG A 551 -21.97 -30.23 -11.01
N GLU A 552 -21.78 -28.94 -10.77
CA GLU A 552 -20.74 -28.46 -9.86
C GLU A 552 -21.12 -28.73 -8.40
N ARG A 553 -22.39 -28.60 -8.00
CA ARG A 553 -22.89 -28.99 -6.67
C ARG A 553 -22.71 -30.48 -6.41
N GLU A 554 -23.12 -31.34 -7.35
CA GLU A 554 -22.93 -32.79 -7.24
C GLU A 554 -21.44 -33.15 -7.07
N GLN A 555 -20.54 -32.48 -7.80
CA GLN A 555 -19.10 -32.69 -7.64
C GLN A 555 -18.57 -32.18 -6.31
N PHE A 556 -19.05 -31.02 -5.85
CA PHE A 556 -18.68 -30.46 -4.56
C PHE A 556 -19.07 -31.40 -3.41
N GLU A 557 -20.30 -31.93 -3.44
CA GLU A 557 -20.79 -32.92 -2.48
C GLU A 557 -19.99 -34.24 -2.55
N LYS A 558 -19.76 -34.79 -3.75
CA LYS A 558 -18.96 -36.01 -3.94
C LYS A 558 -17.51 -35.86 -3.46
N ASN A 559 -16.99 -34.65 -3.46
CA ASN A 559 -15.64 -34.33 -2.99
C ASN A 559 -15.60 -33.97 -1.50
N GLY A 560 -16.73 -34.07 -0.78
CA GLY A 560 -16.80 -33.83 0.67
C GLY A 560 -16.81 -32.35 1.04
N ASN A 561 -17.48 -31.51 0.24
CA ASN A 561 -17.58 -30.06 0.43
C ASN A 561 -16.25 -29.29 0.30
N PHE A 562 -15.25 -29.89 -0.36
CA PHE A 562 -14.02 -29.20 -0.73
C PHE A 562 -13.74 -29.39 -2.22
N ALA A 563 -13.41 -28.30 -2.92
CA ALA A 563 -12.85 -28.39 -4.25
C ALA A 563 -11.42 -28.91 -4.17
N LEU A 564 -11.25 -30.23 -4.15
CA LEU A 564 -9.92 -30.83 -4.08
C LEU A 564 -9.05 -30.32 -5.25
N PRO A 565 -7.82 -29.84 -4.97
CA PRO A 565 -6.87 -29.50 -6.02
C PRO A 565 -6.73 -30.66 -7.00
N SER A 566 -6.67 -30.35 -8.31
CA SER A 566 -6.44 -31.36 -9.35
C SER A 566 -4.96 -31.72 -9.54
N ARG A 567 -4.07 -31.07 -8.77
CA ARG A 567 -2.62 -31.27 -8.77
C ARG A 567 -2.14 -31.54 -7.35
N CYS A 568 -1.00 -32.22 -7.25
CA CYS A 568 -0.38 -32.50 -5.96
C CYS A 568 0.17 -31.21 -5.33
N SER A 569 -0.17 -30.92 -4.08
CA SER A 569 0.25 -29.69 -3.41
C SER A 569 1.74 -29.66 -3.02
N SER A 570 2.42 -30.81 -3.00
CA SER A 570 3.88 -30.86 -2.79
C SER A 570 4.63 -30.33 -4.01
N LYS A 571 5.33 -29.18 -3.87
CA LYS A 571 6.09 -28.51 -4.95
C LYS A 571 7.13 -29.41 -5.63
N GLN A 572 7.73 -30.33 -4.87
CA GLN A 572 8.73 -31.26 -5.38
C GLN A 572 8.13 -32.44 -6.17
N CYS A 573 6.81 -32.61 -6.17
CA CYS A 573 6.16 -33.67 -6.90
C CYS A 573 6.05 -33.32 -8.40
N PRO A 574 6.41 -34.22 -9.34
CA PRO A 574 6.18 -33.99 -10.78
C PRO A 574 4.70 -33.73 -11.13
N ARG A 575 3.78 -34.23 -10.29
CA ARG A 575 2.31 -34.01 -10.40
C ARG A 575 1.84 -32.70 -9.76
N HIS A 576 2.75 -31.86 -9.28
CA HIS A 576 2.47 -30.47 -8.91
C HIS A 576 2.29 -29.60 -10.15
N VAL A 577 3.11 -29.87 -11.17
CA VAL A 577 3.06 -29.19 -12.47
C VAL A 577 2.08 -29.90 -13.41
N LYS A 578 2.15 -31.24 -13.49
CA LYS A 578 1.27 -32.06 -14.35
C LYS A 578 0.01 -32.52 -13.61
N LYS A 579 -1.15 -32.47 -14.26
CA LYS A 579 -2.41 -33.00 -13.70
C LYS A 579 -2.24 -34.48 -13.32
N SER A 580 -2.65 -34.85 -12.11
CA SER A 580 -2.59 -36.24 -11.67
C SER A 580 -3.59 -37.08 -12.46
N SER A 581 -3.16 -38.24 -12.96
CA SER A 581 -4.06 -39.23 -13.59
C SER A 581 -4.93 -39.95 -12.55
N GLY A 582 -4.51 -39.99 -11.28
CA GLY A 582 -5.23 -40.62 -10.18
C GLY A 582 -5.88 -39.61 -9.23
N ARG A 583 -6.87 -40.09 -8.45
CA ARG A 583 -7.55 -39.32 -7.39
C ARG A 583 -6.52 -38.86 -6.36
N LEU A 584 -6.47 -37.55 -6.13
CA LEU A 584 -5.60 -36.98 -5.11
C LEU A 584 -6.23 -37.17 -3.74
N ARG A 585 -5.39 -37.41 -2.74
CA ARG A 585 -5.77 -37.65 -1.36
C ARG A 585 -5.76 -36.29 -0.63
N PRO A 586 -6.90 -35.77 -0.15
CA PRO A 586 -6.90 -34.58 0.67
C PRO A 586 -6.01 -34.73 1.90
N CYS A 587 -5.46 -33.62 2.38
CA CYS A 587 -4.91 -33.55 3.72
C CYS A 587 -6.01 -33.93 4.72
N LYS A 588 -5.75 -34.94 5.55
CA LYS A 588 -6.69 -35.37 6.59
C LYS A 588 -6.98 -34.28 7.64
N GLY A 589 -6.10 -33.29 7.77
CA GLY A 589 -6.26 -32.15 8.69
C GLY A 589 -7.21 -31.10 8.13
N CYS A 590 -6.77 -30.36 7.11
CA CYS A 590 -7.52 -29.23 6.56
C CYS A 590 -8.42 -29.56 5.36
N GLY A 591 -8.20 -30.64 4.63
CA GLY A 591 -8.92 -30.94 3.38
C GLY A 591 -8.58 -30.03 2.18
N GLU A 592 -7.93 -28.89 2.41
CA GLU A 592 -7.65 -27.84 1.40
C GLU A 592 -6.60 -28.24 0.35
N VAL A 593 -5.59 -29.00 0.77
CA VAL A 593 -4.50 -29.46 -0.11
C VAL A 593 -4.66 -30.94 -0.42
N ALA A 594 -4.26 -31.37 -1.62
CA ALA A 594 -4.40 -32.76 -2.04
C ALA A 594 -3.08 -33.32 -2.57
N TYR A 595 -2.83 -34.59 -2.28
CA TYR A 595 -1.55 -35.25 -2.55
C TYR A 595 -1.74 -36.47 -3.40
N CYS A 596 -0.83 -36.69 -4.35
CA CYS A 596 -0.90 -37.90 -5.17
C CYS A 596 -0.42 -39.16 -4.43
N SER A 597 0.26 -38.99 -3.29
CA SER A 597 0.75 -40.07 -2.45
C SER A 597 0.95 -39.59 -1.01
N ARG A 598 1.03 -40.53 -0.06
CA ARG A 598 1.39 -40.23 1.33
C ARG A 598 2.80 -39.64 1.43
N LYS A 599 3.73 -40.06 0.57
CA LYS A 599 5.09 -39.49 0.51
C LYS A 599 5.04 -37.99 0.24
N CYS A 600 4.29 -37.56 -0.77
CA CYS A 600 4.12 -36.14 -1.08
C CYS A 600 3.43 -35.37 0.06
N GLN A 601 2.49 -35.99 0.76
CA GLN A 601 1.87 -35.39 1.94
C GLN A 601 2.88 -35.16 3.07
N VAL A 602 3.62 -36.20 3.47
CA VAL A 602 4.62 -36.12 4.54
C VAL A 602 5.71 -35.10 4.18
N GLN A 603 6.14 -35.10 2.92
CA GLN A 603 7.14 -34.17 2.44
C GLN A 603 6.65 -32.71 2.47
N HIS A 604 5.44 -32.43 1.95
CA HIS A 604 4.87 -31.09 2.04
C HIS A 604 4.59 -30.68 3.49
N TRP A 605 4.28 -31.65 4.37
CA TRP A 605 4.11 -31.43 5.80
C TRP A 605 5.40 -31.00 6.49
N GLN A 606 6.49 -31.73 6.26
CA GLN A 606 7.78 -31.51 6.93
C GLN A 606 8.59 -30.38 6.28
N GLU A 607 8.76 -30.44 4.96
CA GLU A 607 9.66 -29.55 4.20
C GLU A 607 8.90 -28.40 3.56
N GLY A 608 7.64 -28.60 3.18
CA GLY A 608 6.83 -27.63 2.43
C GLY A 608 6.11 -26.59 3.27
N GLY A 609 6.37 -26.53 4.58
CA GLY A 609 5.73 -25.56 5.50
C GLY A 609 4.26 -25.86 5.83
N HIS A 610 3.65 -26.92 5.28
CA HIS A 610 2.22 -27.17 5.50
C HIS A 610 1.88 -27.43 6.97
N LYS A 611 2.83 -27.95 7.76
CA LYS A 611 2.69 -28.13 9.22
C LYS A 611 2.40 -26.82 9.96
N LEU A 612 2.88 -25.68 9.46
CA LEU A 612 2.69 -24.36 10.08
C LEU A 612 1.29 -23.79 9.79
N ILE A 613 0.75 -24.05 8.60
CA ILE A 613 -0.53 -23.48 8.13
C ILE A 613 -1.73 -24.40 8.34
N CYS A 614 -1.52 -25.70 8.56
CA CYS A 614 -2.62 -26.66 8.73
C CYS A 614 -3.29 -26.49 10.11
N LYS A 615 -4.33 -25.64 10.17
CA LYS A 615 -5.03 -25.22 11.41
C LYS A 615 -5.72 -26.35 12.19
N ARG A 616 -6.11 -27.46 11.52
CA ARG A 616 -6.64 -28.66 12.20
C ARG A 616 -5.55 -29.70 12.38
N ARG A 617 -4.92 -29.72 13.57
CA ARG A 617 -4.35 -30.96 14.10
C ARG A 617 -5.53 -31.83 14.51
N VAL A 618 -5.95 -32.74 13.63
CA VAL A 618 -6.73 -33.88 14.13
C VAL A 618 -5.78 -34.63 15.06
N LYS A 619 -5.89 -34.39 16.37
CA LYS A 619 -5.45 -35.37 17.37
C LYS A 619 -6.35 -36.59 17.15
N SER A 620 -5.98 -37.44 16.19
CA SER A 620 -6.54 -38.77 16.12
C SER A 620 -5.87 -39.56 17.23
N ASN A 621 -6.58 -39.73 18.35
CA ASN A 621 -6.35 -40.88 19.23
C ASN A 621 -6.48 -42.17 18.42
#